data_AF-A0A944CK57-F1
#
_entry.id   AF-A0A944CK57-F1
#
_cell.length_a   1.000
_cell.length_b   1.000
_cell.length_c   1.000
_cell.angle_alpha   90.00
_cell.angle_beta   90.00
_cell.angle_gamma   90.00
#
_symmetry.space_group_name_H-M   'P 1'
#
loop_
_entity.id
_entity.type
_entity.pdbx_description
1 polymer ?
#
loop_
_entity_poly.entity_id
_entity_poly.type
_entity_poly.pdbx_seq_one_letter_code
_entity_poly.pdbx_strand_id
1 'polypeptide(L)'
;MNITGHTTEILDDPFGLLTGNRYEYFLNIEVDEEDELYTEKGLLLKVLFLVNGEERRILQSYFIEQETEKVLDFELEDDEVVQVKKYCEENLPAEDEKEEESN
;
A
#
# COMPACT_ATOMS: atom_id res chain seq x y z
N MET A 1 4.45 12.84 1.67
CA MET A 1 4.93 11.54 1.16
C MET A 1 4.85 11.41 -0.37
N ASN A 2 5.92 10.96 -1.05
CA ASN A 2 5.90 10.60 -2.48
C ASN A 2 6.07 9.09 -2.68
N ILE A 3 5.25 8.49 -3.55
CA ILE A 3 5.35 7.07 -3.90
C ILE A 3 6.15 6.96 -5.20
N THR A 4 7.36 6.40 -5.15
CA THR A 4 8.27 6.31 -6.30
C THR A 4 8.15 4.99 -7.04
N GLY A 5 7.58 3.97 -6.41
CA GLY A 5 7.31 2.68 -6.99
C GLY A 5 6.50 1.80 -6.07
N HIS A 6 6.02 0.66 -6.58
CA HIS A 6 5.31 -0.31 -5.78
C HIS A 6 5.58 -1.74 -6.25
N THR A 7 5.41 -2.68 -5.35
CA THR A 7 5.24 -4.10 -5.65
C THR A 7 3.94 -4.56 -5.00
N THR A 8 3.19 -5.42 -5.68
CA THR A 8 1.91 -5.92 -5.16
C THR A 8 1.90 -7.44 -5.18
N GLU A 9 1.49 -8.03 -4.07
CA GLU A 9 1.33 -9.47 -3.91
C GLU A 9 -0.13 -9.79 -3.55
N ILE A 10 -0.66 -10.86 -4.13
CA ILE A 10 -2.02 -11.35 -3.84
C ILE A 10 -1.90 -12.36 -2.70
N LEU A 11 -2.69 -12.16 -1.65
CA LEU A 11 -2.70 -13.06 -0.50
C LEU A 11 -3.74 -14.17 -0.75
N ASP A 12 -3.24 -15.35 -1.14
CA ASP A 12 -4.06 -16.53 -1.37
C ASP A 12 -4.79 -16.95 -0.08
N ASP A 13 -6.11 -17.16 -0.18
CA ASP A 13 -6.91 -17.79 0.87
C ASP A 13 -7.16 -19.27 0.51
N PRO A 14 -6.24 -20.20 0.88
CA PRO A 14 -6.40 -21.62 0.54
C PRO A 14 -7.59 -22.28 1.24
N PHE A 15 -8.15 -21.65 2.28
CA PHE A 15 -9.30 -22.17 3.01
C PHE A 15 -10.63 -21.61 2.50
N GLY A 16 -10.61 -20.51 1.74
CA GLY A 16 -11.81 -19.84 1.22
C GLY A 16 -12.78 -19.40 2.31
N LEU A 17 -12.26 -19.10 3.51
CA LEU A 17 -13.08 -18.68 4.65
C LEU A 17 -13.34 -17.18 4.65
N LEU A 18 -12.56 -16.42 3.89
CA LEU A 18 -12.57 -14.98 3.90
C LEU A 18 -13.26 -14.44 2.64
N THR A 19 -14.16 -13.48 2.83
CA THR A 19 -14.75 -12.73 1.71
C THR A 19 -13.83 -11.60 1.26
N GLY A 20 -13.64 -11.51 -0.05
CA GLY A 20 -12.81 -10.49 -0.68
C GLY A 20 -11.34 -10.90 -0.84
N ASN A 21 -10.70 -10.26 -1.81
CA ASN A 21 -9.29 -10.42 -2.11
C ASN A 21 -8.46 -9.51 -1.21
N ARG A 22 -7.33 -10.04 -0.75
CA ARG A 22 -6.35 -9.28 0.02
C ARG A 22 -5.10 -9.10 -0.83
N TYR A 23 -4.61 -7.89 -0.83
CA TYR A 23 -3.42 -7.50 -1.54
C TYR A 23 -2.43 -6.92 -0.54
N GLU A 24 -1.18 -7.37 -0.60
CA GLU A 24 -0.08 -6.74 0.10
C GLU A 24 0.66 -5.83 -0.87
N TYR A 25 0.58 -4.54 -0.62
CA TYR A 25 1.34 -3.53 -1.35
C TYR A 25 2.61 -3.21 -0.59
N PHE A 26 3.73 -3.15 -1.30
CA PHE A 26 5.01 -2.68 -0.82
C PHE A 26 5.34 -1.41 -1.60
N LEU A 27 5.00 -0.26 -1.04
CA LEU A 27 5.17 1.04 -1.66
C LEU A 27 6.53 1.62 -1.30
N ASN A 28 7.34 1.96 -2.30
CA ASN A 28 8.59 2.68 -2.08
C ASN A 28 8.26 4.14 -1.84
N ILE A 29 8.63 4.62 -0.67
CA ILE A 29 8.32 5.95 -0.19
C ILE A 29 9.57 6.82 -0.19
N GLU A 30 9.45 8.01 -0.76
CA GLU A 30 10.43 9.07 -0.68
C GLU A 30 9.82 10.26 0.07
N VAL A 31 10.53 10.74 1.07
CA VAL A 31 10.19 11.90 1.91
C VAL A 31 11.38 12.84 1.95
N ASP A 32 11.13 14.11 2.29
CA ASP A 32 12.17 15.12 2.38
C ASP A 32 13.14 14.82 3.55
N GLU A 33 14.39 15.30 3.50
CA GLU A 33 15.40 15.06 4.55
C GLU A 33 15.01 15.61 5.93
N GLU A 34 14.08 16.57 5.96
CA GLU A 34 13.57 17.20 7.18
C GLU A 34 12.36 16.44 7.78
N ASP A 35 11.86 15.41 7.08
CA ASP A 35 10.73 14.59 7.50
C ASP A 35 11.12 13.62 8.62
N GLU A 36 10.21 13.37 9.56
CA GLU A 36 10.47 12.44 10.67
C GLU A 36 10.59 10.98 10.23
N LEU A 37 10.01 10.64 9.07
CA LEU A 37 10.09 9.32 8.45
C LEU A 37 11.35 9.18 7.57
N TYR A 38 12.15 10.23 7.41
CA TYR A 38 13.32 10.20 6.55
C TYR A 38 14.35 9.18 7.03
N THR A 39 14.79 8.33 6.11
CA THR A 39 15.91 7.43 6.31
C THR A 39 16.83 7.48 5.10
N GLU A 40 18.14 7.56 5.32
CA GLU A 40 19.14 7.50 4.22
C GLU A 40 19.07 6.20 3.42
N LYS A 41 18.42 5.17 3.99
CA LYS A 41 18.35 3.81 3.47
C LYS A 41 17.11 3.53 2.64
N GLY A 42 16.19 4.48 2.56
CA GLY A 42 14.93 4.32 1.87
C GLY A 42 13.84 3.75 2.77
N LEU A 43 12.61 4.22 2.52
CA LEU A 43 11.43 3.86 3.29
C LEU A 43 10.50 2.99 2.44
N LEU A 44 9.99 1.92 3.04
CA LEU A 44 9.03 1.02 2.44
C LEU A 44 7.75 1.03 3.26
N LEU A 45 6.63 1.32 2.64
CA LEU A 45 5.32 1.26 3.27
C LEU A 45 4.63 -0.04 2.83
N LYS A 46 4.50 -0.98 3.76
CA LYS A 46 3.71 -2.19 3.58
C LYS A 46 2.26 -1.91 3.90
N VAL A 47 1.35 -2.14 2.96
CA VAL A 47 -0.10 -1.90 3.11
C VAL A 47 -0.86 -3.18 2.82
N LEU A 48 -1.65 -3.64 3.79
CA LEU A 48 -2.60 -4.73 3.60
C LEU A 48 -3.93 -4.14 3.15
N PHE A 49 -4.31 -4.38 1.90
CA PHE A 49 -5.50 -3.84 1.27
C PHE A 49 -6.55 -4.93 1.06
N LEU A 50 -7.80 -4.68 1.48
CA LEU A 50 -8.93 -5.57 1.26
C LEU A 50 -9.83 -5.00 0.17
N VAL A 51 -10.16 -5.85 -0.80
CA VAL A 51 -11.17 -5.59 -1.83
C VAL A 51 -12.26 -6.65 -1.74
N ASN A 52 -13.45 -6.25 -1.33
CA ASN A 52 -14.62 -7.12 -1.20
C ASN A 52 -15.82 -6.48 -1.90
N GLY A 53 -15.96 -6.74 -3.21
CA GLY A 53 -16.98 -6.09 -4.03
C GLY A 53 -16.75 -4.58 -4.13
N GLU A 54 -17.67 -3.79 -3.60
CA GLU A 54 -17.54 -2.33 -3.50
C GLU A 54 -16.72 -1.88 -2.27
N GLU A 55 -16.54 -2.76 -1.28
CA GLU A 55 -15.77 -2.43 -0.07
C GLU A 55 -14.27 -2.46 -0.38
N ARG A 56 -13.62 -1.31 -0.20
CA ARG A 56 -12.19 -1.12 -0.41
C ARG A 56 -11.62 -0.41 0.81
N ARG A 57 -10.75 -1.09 1.54
CA ARG A 57 -10.15 -0.53 2.76
C ARG A 57 -8.74 -1.04 3.01
N ILE A 58 -7.94 -0.17 3.63
CA ILE A 58 -6.67 -0.56 4.23
C ILE A 58 -7.00 -1.27 5.55
N LEU A 59 -6.53 -2.50 5.70
CA LEU A 59 -6.64 -3.27 6.94
C LEU A 59 -5.52 -2.88 7.91
N GLN A 60 -4.29 -2.78 7.39
CA GLN A 60 -3.09 -2.46 8.15
C GLN A 60 -2.07 -1.76 7.26
N SER A 61 -1.23 -0.93 7.85
CA SER A 61 -0.10 -0.27 7.19
C SER A 61 1.10 -0.23 8.12
N TYR A 62 2.30 -0.46 7.60
CA TYR A 62 3.55 -0.46 8.35
C TYR A 62 4.66 0.20 7.56
N PHE A 63 5.36 1.14 8.18
CA PHE A 63 6.60 1.68 7.63
C PHE A 63 7.77 0.76 7.98
N ILE A 64 8.64 0.50 7.02
CA ILE A 64 9.77 -0.41 7.12
C ILE A 64 10.99 0.28 6.51
N GLU A 65 12.09 0.34 7.26
CA GLU A 65 13.38 0.78 6.72
C GLU A 65 13.97 -0.32 5.83
N GLN A 66 14.36 0.01 4.59
CA GLN A 66 14.73 -1.00 3.58
C GLN A 66 16.02 -1.78 3.90
N GLU A 67 17.01 -1.19 4.57
CA GLU A 67 18.29 -1.89 4.84
C GLU A 67 18.22 -2.78 6.08
N THR A 68 17.56 -2.32 7.13
CA THR A 68 17.51 -3.03 8.42
C THR A 68 16.28 -3.92 8.57
N GLU A 69 15.32 -3.81 7.63
CA GLU A 69 13.98 -4.40 7.69
C GLU A 69 13.24 -4.07 9.00
N LYS A 70 13.63 -2.96 9.64
CA LYS A 70 13.06 -2.53 10.91
C LYS A 70 11.70 -1.89 10.63
N VAL A 71 10.67 -2.45 11.23
CA VAL A 71 9.35 -1.83 11.29
C VAL A 71 9.43 -0.59 12.17
N LEU A 72 9.03 0.55 11.63
CA LEU A 72 8.92 1.80 12.34
C LEU A 72 7.51 1.93 12.92
N ASP A 73 7.43 2.41 14.16
CA ASP A 73 6.17 2.56 14.90
C ASP A 73 5.53 3.92 14.57
N PHE A 74 5.26 4.13 13.29
CA PHE A 74 4.55 5.30 12.77
C PHE A 74 3.28 4.83 12.06
N GLU A 75 2.22 5.63 12.21
CA GLU A 75 0.97 5.46 11.49
C GLU A 75 0.89 6.48 10.37
N LEU A 76 0.16 6.16 9.31
CA LEU A 76 -0.15 7.12 8.26
C LEU A 76 -1.04 8.23 8.82
N GLU A 77 -0.75 9.47 8.47
CA GLU A 77 -1.66 10.59 8.76
C GLU A 77 -2.94 10.49 7.92
N ASP A 78 -4.01 11.18 8.33
CA ASP A 78 -5.34 11.07 7.71
C ASP A 78 -5.31 11.39 6.19
N ASP A 79 -4.51 12.36 5.77
CA ASP A 79 -4.34 12.73 4.36
C ASP A 79 -3.49 11.70 3.59
N GLU A 80 -2.45 11.16 4.20
CA GLU A 80 -1.63 10.10 3.65
C GLU A 80 -2.42 8.80 3.48
N VAL A 81 -3.28 8.45 4.44
CA VAL A 81 -4.19 7.29 4.34
C VAL A 81 -5.07 7.43 3.10
N VAL A 82 -5.61 8.62 2.84
CA VAL A 82 -6.44 8.87 1.65
C VAL A 82 -5.61 8.75 0.38
N GLN A 83 -4.39 9.29 0.35
CA GLN A 83 -3.48 9.21 -0.78
C GLN A 83 -3.09 7.75 -1.09
N VAL A 84 -2.65 7.00 -0.08
CA VAL A 84 -2.24 5.59 -0.20
C VAL A 84 -3.42 4.72 -0.62
N LYS A 85 -4.58 4.92 0.01
CA LYS A 85 -5.80 4.19 -0.37
C LYS A 85 -6.13 4.39 -1.84
N LYS A 86 -6.16 5.65 -2.30
CA LYS A 86 -6.44 5.98 -3.69
C LYS A 86 -5.41 5.33 -4.63
N TYR A 87 -4.13 5.37 -4.27
CA TYR A 87 -3.07 4.72 -5.04
C TYR A 87 -3.28 3.20 -5.16
N CYS A 88 -3.62 2.51 -4.06
CA CYS A 88 -3.93 1.08 -4.09
C CYS A 88 -5.16 0.77 -4.94
N GLU A 89 -6.19 1.61 -4.91
CA GLU A 89 -7.39 1.46 -5.74
C GLU A 89 -7.11 1.63 -7.23
N GLU A 90 -6.24 2.58 -7.60
CA GLU A 90 -5.82 2.81 -8.99
C GLU A 90 -4.84 1.74 -9.51
N ASN A 91 -4.06 1.12 -8.62
CA ASN A 91 -3.05 0.11 -8.94
C ASN A 91 -3.47 -1.29 -8.45
N LEU A 92 -4.73 -1.66 -8.66
CA LEU A 92 -5.17 -3.04 -8.40
C LEU A 92 -4.50 -4.00 -9.37
N PRO A 93 -3.89 -5.11 -8.90
CA PRO A 93 -3.33 -6.12 -9.78
C PRO A 93 -4.48 -6.70 -10.62
N ALA A 94 -4.31 -6.68 -11.94
CA ALA A 94 -5.37 -7.00 -12.87
C ALA A 94 -5.81 -8.47 -12.75
N GLU A 95 -7.05 -8.69 -12.32
CA GLU A 95 -7.91 -9.74 -12.88
C GLU A 95 -9.09 -9.19 -13.70
N ASP A 96 -9.18 -7.87 -13.93
CA ASP A 96 -10.10 -7.30 -14.91
C ASP A 96 -9.55 -5.94 -15.40
N GLU A 97 -8.99 -5.94 -16.61
CA GLU A 97 -8.98 -4.73 -17.44
C GLU A 97 -10.44 -4.36 -17.73
N LYS A 98 -10.93 -3.29 -17.13
CA LYS A 98 -11.87 -2.40 -17.81
C LYS A 98 -11.38 -0.99 -17.70
N GLU A 99 -10.67 -0.61 -18.76
CA GLU A 99 -10.56 0.72 -19.34
C GLU A 99 -11.53 1.74 -18.73
N GLU A 100 -10.98 2.78 -18.11
CA GLU A 100 -11.53 4.13 -18.27
C GLU A 100 -10.37 5.08 -18.59
N GLU A 101 -9.93 5.04 -19.85
CA GLU A 101 -9.46 6.26 -20.50
C GLU A 101 -10.61 7.27 -20.45
N SER A 102 -10.47 8.31 -19.63
CA SER A 102 -11.35 9.48 -19.68
C SER A 102 -10.57 10.69 -20.18
N ASN A 103 -10.60 10.81 -21.51
CA ASN A 103 -10.81 12.02 -22.34
C ASN A 103 -9.92 13.26 -22.14
#